data_AF-A0A3B1CPK8-F1
#
_entry.id   AF-A0A3B1CPK8-F1
#
_cell.length_a   1.000
_cell.length_b   1.000
_cell.length_c   1.000
_cell.angle_alpha   90.00
_cell.angle_beta   90.00
_cell.angle_gamma   90.00
#
_symmetry.space_group_name_H-M   'P 1'
#
loop_
_entity.id
_entity.type
_entity.pdbx_description
1 polymer ?
#
loop_
_entity_poly.entity_id
_entity_poly.type
_entity_poly.pdbx_seq_one_letter_code
_entity_poly.pdbx_strand_id
1 'polypeptide(L)' 'MMRICALGSGSSGNCIYIGDEKSALLLDAGFSAKEILKRLKEAGLDPALIKGVVVTHEHSDHTKGVGVISRKLKIPVYIS' A
#
# COMPACT_ATOMS: atom_id res chain seq x y z
N MET A 1 14.58 -12.22 2.66
CA MET A 1 15.20 -11.14 1.85
C MET A 1 14.24 -9.98 1.75
N MET A 2 14.71 -8.74 1.87
CA MET A 2 13.84 -7.56 1.77
C MET A 2 13.45 -7.31 0.31
N ARG A 3 12.19 -6.98 0.07
CA ARG A 3 11.61 -6.62 -1.24
C ARG A 3 11.04 -5.22 -1.16
N ILE A 4 11.38 -4.42 -2.17
CA ILE A 4 10.80 -3.10 -2.40
C ILE A 4 10.19 -3.14 -3.79
N CYS A 5 8.91 -2.81 -3.90
CA CYS A 5 8.17 -2.85 -5.15
C CYS A 5 7.30 -1.61 -5.27
N ALA A 6 7.60 -0.76 -6.26
CA ALA A 6 6.71 0.32 -6.63
C ALA A 6 5.48 -0.27 -7.33
N LEU A 7 4.34 -0.25 -6.64
CA LEU A 7 3.05 -0.64 -7.24
C LEU A 7 2.54 0.48 -8.14
N GLY A 8 2.86 1.74 -7.85
CA GLY A 8 2.69 2.84 -8.79
C GLY A 8 3.32 4.12 -8.26
N SER A 9 3.62 5.03 -9.18
CA SER A 9 4.26 6.31 -8.91
C SER A 9 3.69 7.39 -9.84
N GLY A 10 3.42 8.58 -9.32
CA GLY A 10 2.97 9.76 -10.06
C GLY A 10 1.50 10.14 -9.83
N SER A 11 0.99 11.07 -10.63
CA SER A 11 -0.32 11.74 -10.44
C SER A 11 -1.54 10.81 -10.43
N SER A 12 -1.42 9.60 -10.96
CA SER A 12 -2.49 8.60 -10.94
C SER A 12 -2.60 7.84 -9.62
N GLY A 13 -1.58 7.94 -8.76
CA GLY A 13 -1.48 7.27 -7.47
C GLY A 13 -0.04 6.82 -7.17
N ASN A 14 0.33 6.96 -5.91
CA ASN A 14 1.57 6.46 -5.33
C ASN A 14 1.25 5.31 -4.37
N CYS A 15 1.98 4.21 -4.50
CA CYS A 15 1.91 3.09 -3.58
C CYS A 15 3.16 2.23 -3.73
N ILE A 16 3.90 2.05 -2.65
CA ILE A 16 5.11 1.23 -2.61
C ILE A 16 4.93 0.14 -1.56
N TYR A 17 5.21 -1.10 -1.93
CA TYR A 17 5.33 -2.20 -0.99
C TYR A 17 6.77 -2.30 -0.49
N ILE A 18 6.94 -2.40 0.83
CA ILE A 18 8.24 -2.66 1.47
C ILE A 18 8.03 -3.79 2.47
N GLY A 19 8.73 -4.90 2.31
CA GLY A 19 8.56 -6.03 3.22
C GLY A 19 9.45 -7.22 2.92
N ASP A 20 9.22 -8.29 3.66
CA ASP A 20 9.86 -9.59 3.50
C ASP A 20 8.80 -10.72 3.54
N GLU A 21 9.24 -11.95 3.77
CA GLU A 21 8.37 -13.14 3.80
C GLU A 21 7.45 -13.19 5.04
N LYS A 22 7.69 -12.35 6.06
CA LYS A 22 6.95 -12.36 7.33
C LYS A 22 6.05 -11.14 7.48
N SER A 23 6.47 -9.99 6.97
CA SER A 23 5.74 -8.74 7.16
C SER A 23 6.04 -7.71 6.09
N ALA A 24 5.08 -6.81 5.87
CA ALA A 24 5.23 -5.71 4.94
C ALA A 24 4.47 -4.47 5.39
N LEU A 25 4.83 -3.34 4.79
CA LEU A 25 4.11 -2.08 4.87
C LEU A 25 3.80 -1.58 3.46
N LEU A 26 2.70 -0.84 3.34
CA LEU A 26 2.48 0.04 2.19
C LEU A 26 2.95 1.44 2.56
N LEU A 27 3.81 2.02 1.74
CA LEU A 27 4.06 3.45 1.74
C LEU A 27 3.13 4.08 0.71
N ASP A 28 2.20 4.89 1.21
CA ASP A 28 1.05 5.46 0.51
C ASP A 28 0.07 4.42 -0.05
N ALA A 29 -1.15 4.87 -0.29
CA ALA A 29 -2.21 4.11 -0.92
C ALA A 29 -3.04 5.02 -1.83
N GLY A 30 -2.37 5.62 -2.82
CA GLY A 30 -2.94 6.57 -3.78
C GLY A 30 -3.91 6.00 -4.81
N PHE A 31 -4.01 4.67 -4.90
CA PHE A 31 -4.94 3.98 -5.79
C PHE A 31 -6.16 3.48 -5.03
N SER A 32 -7.23 3.11 -5.74
CA SER A 32 -8.33 2.36 -5.11
C SER A 32 -7.82 1.05 -4.50
N ALA A 33 -8.43 0.59 -3.40
CA ALA A 33 -8.04 -0.69 -2.78
C ALA A 33 -8.13 -1.88 -3.75
N LYS A 34 -9.05 -1.85 -4.72
CA LYS A 34 -9.15 -2.86 -5.78
C LYS A 34 -7.88 -2.89 -6.65
N GLU A 35 -7.40 -1.72 -7.04
CA GLU A 35 -6.21 -1.58 -7.87
C GLU A 35 -4.93 -1.95 -7.11
N ILE A 36 -4.79 -1.53 -5.85
CA ILE A 36 -3.66 -1.92 -4.99
C ILE A 36 -3.57 -3.45 -4.89
N LEU A 37 -4.67 -4.13 -4.58
CA LEU A 37 -4.71 -5.58 -4.47
C LEU A 37 -4.42 -6.30 -5.79
N LYS A 38 -4.88 -5.73 -6.92
CA LYS A 38 -4.56 -6.25 -8.25
C LYS A 38 -3.05 -6.20 -8.50
N ARG A 39 -2.42 -5.04 -8.25
CA ARG A 39 -0.98 -4.85 -8.48
C ARG A 39 -0.11 -5.68 -7.55
N LEU A 40 -0.51 -5.85 -6.29
CA LEU A 40 0.14 -6.79 -5.37
C LEU A 40 0.14 -8.22 -5.94
N LYS A 41 -1.02 -8.68 -6.42
CA LYS A 41 -1.14 -10.00 -7.05
C LYS A 41 -0.27 -10.14 -8.30
N GLU A 42 -0.26 -9.13 -9.18
CA GLU A 42 0.57 -9.11 -10.39
C GLU A 42 2.07 -9.13 -10.07
N ALA A 43 2.49 -8.51 -8.96
CA ALA A 43 3.86 -8.53 -8.47
C ALA A 43 4.23 -9.79 -7.66
N GLY A 44 3.29 -10.72 -7.46
CA GLY A 44 3.49 -11.91 -6.63
C GLY A 44 3.73 -11.58 -5.14
N LEU A 45 3.03 -10.57 -4.63
CA LEU A 45 3.11 -10.09 -3.25
C LEU A 45 1.81 -10.44 -2.52
N ASP A 46 1.94 -11.04 -1.33
CA ASP A 46 0.79 -11.43 -0.51
C ASP A 46 0.26 -10.24 0.33
N PRO A 47 -0.98 -9.80 0.11
CA PRO A 47 -1.59 -8.74 0.92
C PRO A 47 -1.73 -9.09 2.42
N ALA A 48 -1.75 -10.38 2.80
CA ALA A 48 -1.88 -10.79 4.20
C ALA A 48 -0.63 -10.48 5.05
N LEU A 49 0.52 -10.25 4.40
CA LEU A 49 1.76 -9.83 5.06
C LEU A 49 1.73 -8.36 5.46
N ILE A 50 0.86 -7.55 4.85
CA ILE A 50 0.81 -6.10 5.10
C ILE A 50 0.30 -5.86 6.53
N LYS A 51 1.04 -5.07 7.31
CA LYS A 51 0.76 -4.76 8.72
C LYS A 51 0.38 -3.30 8.95
N GLY A 52 0.44 -2.46 7.93
CA GLY A 52 0.10 -1.05 8.06
C GLY A 52 0.26 -0.29 6.75
N VAL A 53 -0.35 0.89 6.70
CA VAL A 53 -0.11 1.88 5.66
C VAL A 53 0.55 3.08 6.31
N VAL A 54 1.68 3.53 5.77
CA VAL A 54 2.35 4.78 6.15
C VAL A 54 2.02 5.79 5.07
N VAL A 55 1.41 6.91 5.44
CA VAL A 55 1.09 8.00 4.51
C VAL A 55 2.14 9.08 4.64
N THR A 56 2.67 9.53 3.51
CA THR A 56 3.71 10.57 3.45
C THR A 56 3.14 11.98 3.63
N HIS A 57 2.01 12.29 3.00
CA HIS A 57 1.30 13.57 3.10
C HIS A 57 -0.15 13.46 2.57
N GLU A 58 -1.01 14.46 2.85
CA GLU A 58 -2.46 14.39 2.63
C GLU A 58 -2.97 14.63 1.19
N HIS A 59 -2.13 14.45 0.17
CA HIS A 59 -2.60 14.57 -1.21
C HIS A 59 -3.38 13.33 -1.68
N SER A 60 -4.34 13.54 -2.57
CA SER A 60 -5.26 12.48 -3.01
C SER A 60 -4.55 11.32 -3.71
N ASP A 61 -3.50 11.61 -4.48
CA ASP A 61 -2.64 10.62 -5.13
C ASP A 61 -1.76 9.84 -4.16
N HIS A 62 -1.85 10.09 -2.85
CA HIS A 62 -1.24 9.29 -1.78
C HIS A 62 -2.30 8.64 -0.87
N THR A 63 -3.48 9.23 -0.76
CA THR A 63 -4.46 8.88 0.28
C THR A 63 -5.76 8.24 -0.21
N LYS A 64 -6.05 8.29 -1.51
CA LYS A 64 -7.35 7.87 -2.11
C LYS A 64 -7.86 6.49 -1.67
N GLY A 65 -6.98 5.53 -1.48
CA GLY A 65 -7.29 4.15 -1.08
C GLY A 65 -7.12 3.83 0.40
N VAL A 66 -6.48 4.70 1.18
CA VAL A 66 -6.01 4.43 2.56
C VAL A 66 -7.13 3.87 3.44
N GLY A 67 -8.27 4.57 3.49
CA GLY A 67 -9.38 4.15 4.36
C GLY A 67 -9.96 2.78 3.98
N VAL A 68 -10.09 2.50 2.68
CA VAL A 68 -10.68 1.24 2.21
C VAL A 68 -9.70 0.07 2.42
N ILE A 69 -8.42 0.26 2.11
CA ILE A 69 -7.41 -0.80 2.27
C ILE A 69 -7.18 -1.12 3.74
N SER A 70 -7.12 -0.10 4.61
CA SER A 70 -6.98 -0.27 6.07
C SER A 70 -8.12 -1.11 6.64
N ARG A 71 -9.38 -0.75 6.34
CA ARG A 71 -10.55 -1.53 6.81
C ARG A 71 -10.58 -2.95 6.25
N LYS A 72 -10.23 -3.12 4.97
CA LYS A 72 -10.27 -4.43 4.30
C LYS A 72 -9.21 -5.40 4.84
N LEU A 73 -8.01 -4.90 5.11
CA LEU A 73 -6.90 -5.69 5.65
C LEU A 73 -6.86 -5.68 7.20
N LYS A 74 -7.70 -4.86 7.85
CA LYS A 74 -7.72 -4.65 9.30
C LYS A 74 -6.35 -4.21 9.84
N ILE A 75 -5.75 -3.22 9.19
CA ILE A 75 -4.41 -2.71 9.52
C ILE A 75 -4.46 -1.24 9.93
N PRO A 76 -3.56 -0.79 10.82
CA PRO A 76 -3.43 0.62 11.18
C PRO A 76 -2.97 1.50 10.01
N VAL A 77 -3.23 2.79 10.14
CA VAL A 77 -2.72 3.85 9.29
C VAL A 77 -1.83 4.74 10.15
N TYR A 78 -0.63 5.04 9.66
CA TYR A 78 0.31 5.96 10.28
C TYR A 78 0.45 7.18 9.38
N ILE A 79 0.29 8.37 9.95
CA ILE A 79 0.41 9.67 9.27
C ILE A 79 0.91 10.67 10.31
N SER A 80 1.65 11.70 9.88
CA SER A 80 2.09 12.82 10.72
C SER A 80 1.53 14.12 10.20
#